data_AF-A0ABD4RIB7-F1
#
_entry.id   AF-A0ABD4RIB7-F1
#
_cell.length_a   1.000
_cell.length_b   1.000
_cell.length_c   1.000
_cell.angle_alpha   90.00
_cell.angle_beta   90.00
_cell.angle_gamma   90.00
#
_symmetry.space_group_name_H-M   'P 1'
#
loop_
_entity.id
_entity.type
_entity.pdbx_description
1 polymer ?
#
loop_
_entity_poly.entity_id
_entity_poly.type
_entity_poly.pdbx_seq_one_letter_code
_entity_poly.pdbx_strand_id
1 'polypeptide(L)'
;MFKGLVMEIKNNTAIVMKDDGSIIKIKYKDGINVGDKIIFLKEDIIDIKNYGYKKILSIAALFMVAILLYLNFKPTDLYAVVSLDVNPSIDLKLDKN
;
A
#
# COMPACT_ATOMS: atom_id res chain seq x y z
N MET A 1 27.23 -2.08 24.05
CA MET A 1 27.21 -0.84 24.86
C MET A 1 27.91 0.24 24.06
N PHE A 2 27.32 1.43 23.93
CA PHE A 2 27.80 2.51 23.09
C PHE A 2 28.01 3.78 23.92
N LYS A 3 28.95 4.62 23.51
CA LYS A 3 29.22 5.93 24.10
C LYS A 3 28.92 7.03 23.09
N GLY A 4 28.45 8.16 23.59
CA GLY A 4 28.25 9.32 22.72
C GLY A 4 27.92 10.60 23.49
N LEU A 5 28.03 11.71 22.77
CA LEU A 5 27.72 13.06 23.23
C LEU A 5 26.28 13.42 22.86
N VAL A 6 25.49 13.84 23.84
CA VAL A 6 24.13 14.34 23.61
C VAL A 6 24.21 15.72 22.96
N MET A 7 23.73 15.82 21.73
CA MET A 7 23.74 17.04 20.94
C MET A 7 22.46 17.87 21.11
N GLU A 8 21.32 17.20 21.16
CA GLU A 8 20.01 17.84 21.21
C GLU A 8 19.02 16.92 21.95
N ILE A 9 18.12 17.51 22.73
CA ILE A 9 16.99 16.81 23.32
C ILE A 9 15.73 17.41 22.70
N LYS A 10 14.92 16.58 22.06
CA LYS A 10 13.69 17.00 21.40
C LYS A 10 12.56 16.05 21.74
N ASN A 11 11.51 16.61 22.32
CA ASN A 11 10.34 15.88 22.82
C ASN A 11 10.79 14.78 23.80
N ASN A 12 10.57 13.51 23.45
CA ASN A 12 10.95 12.34 24.25
C ASN A 12 12.12 11.55 23.64
N THR A 13 13.00 12.25 22.91
CA THR A 13 14.15 11.65 22.23
C THR A 13 15.39 12.52 22.38
N ALA A 14 16.55 11.89 22.40
CA ALA A 14 17.84 12.57 22.39
C ALA A 14 18.61 12.21 21.11
N ILE A 15 19.26 13.19 20.52
CA ILE A 15 20.18 13.04 19.40
C ILE A 15 21.59 12.92 19.97
N VAL A 16 22.28 11.85 19.63
CA VAL A 16 23.58 11.50 20.20
C VAL A 16 24.59 11.28 19.08
N MET A 17 25.74 11.93 19.18
CA MET A 17 26.90 11.65 18.34
C MET A 17 27.76 10.58 18.99
N LYS A 18 27.92 9.45 18.33
CA LYS A 18 28.86 8.40 18.74
C LYS A 18 30.30 8.85 18.53
N ASP A 19 31.23 8.16 19.20
CA ASP A 19 32.68 8.42 19.05
C ASP A 19 33.19 8.19 17.61
N ASP A 20 32.48 7.39 16.80
CA ASP A 20 32.74 7.19 15.36
C ASP A 20 32.23 8.34 14.47
N GLY A 21 31.68 9.39 15.07
CA GLY A 21 31.10 10.55 14.38
C GLY A 21 29.68 10.33 13.84
N SER A 22 29.12 9.11 13.93
CA SER A 22 27.77 8.86 13.47
C SER A 22 26.72 9.38 14.46
N ILE A 23 25.65 9.95 13.91
CA ILE A 23 24.56 10.55 14.67
C ILE A 23 23.39 9.58 14.72
N ILE A 24 22.91 9.30 15.93
CA ILE A 24 21.78 8.41 16.15
C ILE A 24 20.74 9.08 17.03
N LYS A 25 19.51 8.55 16.97
CA LYS A 25 18.42 8.96 17.86
C LYS A 25 18.20 7.88 18.90
N ILE A 26 18.14 8.28 20.17
CA ILE A 26 17.81 7.38 21.29
C ILE A 26 16.57 7.86 22.02
N LYS A 27 15.93 6.95 22.77
CA LYS A 27 14.85 7.31 23.69
C LYS A 27 15.41 8.15 24.83
N TYR A 28 14.72 9.24 25.18
CA TYR A 28 15.08 10.06 26.33
C TYR A 28 14.92 9.26 27.63
N LYS A 29 15.85 9.47 28.57
CA LYS A 29 15.83 8.95 29.94
C LYS A 29 16.10 10.12 30.88
N ASP A 30 15.50 10.09 32.05
CA ASP A 30 15.66 11.16 33.04
C ASP A 30 17.11 11.32 33.47
N GLY A 31 17.52 12.57 33.67
CA GLY A 31 18.88 12.94 34.08
C GLY A 31 19.89 13.12 32.94
N ILE A 32 19.45 13.05 31.67
CA ILE A 32 20.29 13.35 30.51
C ILE A 32 20.10 14.82 30.10
N ASN A 33 21.20 15.54 29.94
CA ASN A 33 21.23 16.93 29.45
C ASN A 33 22.03 17.05 28.14
N VAL A 34 21.81 18.14 27.42
CA VAL A 34 22.64 18.50 26.26
C VAL A 34 24.07 18.75 26.71
N GLY A 35 25.04 18.17 25.99
CA GLY A 35 26.46 18.22 26.34
C GLY A 35 26.96 17.04 27.18
N ASP A 36 26.05 16.19 27.69
CA ASP A 36 26.46 15.01 28.47
C ASP A 36 27.08 13.93 27.58
N LYS A 37 28.14 13.30 28.09
CA LYS A 37 28.67 12.07 27.52
C LYS A 37 28.04 10.88 28.23
N ILE A 38 27.18 10.16 27.52
CA ILE A 38 26.36 9.08 28.08
C ILE A 38 26.78 7.72 27.55
N ILE A 39 26.40 6.68 28.29
CA ILE A 39 26.49 5.29 27.84
C ILE A 39 25.08 4.75 27.63
N PHE A 40 24.84 4.15 26.46
CA PHE A 40 23.53 3.63 26.08
C PHE A 40 23.64 2.25 25.41
N LEU A 41 22.51 1.54 25.36
CA LEU A 41 22.44 0.20 24.78
C LEU A 41 21.83 0.24 23.38
N LYS A 42 21.90 -0.89 22.65
CA LYS A 42 21.32 -0.97 21.31
C LYS A 42 19.81 -0.80 21.35
N GLU A 43 19.17 -1.27 22.43
CA GLU A 43 17.73 -1.17 22.64
C GLU A 43 17.25 0.28 22.87
N ASP A 44 18.16 1.17 23.28
CA ASP A 44 17.85 2.59 23.45
C ASP A 44 17.76 3.32 22.10
N ILE A 45 18.32 2.74 21.03
CA ILE A 45 18.37 3.32 19.69
C ILE A 45 16.99 3.20 19.04
N ILE A 46 16.45 4.33 18.62
CA ILE A 46 15.19 4.39 17.88
C ILE A 46 15.51 4.11 16.41
N ASP A 47 15.33 2.85 15.99
CA ASP A 47 15.36 2.50 14.58
C ASP A 47 14.19 3.16 13.85
N ILE A 48 14.52 4.04 12.90
CA ILE A 48 13.55 4.52 11.92
C ILE A 48 13.27 3.35 11.00
N LYS A 49 12.29 2.52 11.38
CA LYS A 49 11.78 1.48 10.49
C LYS A 49 11.18 2.18 9.28
N ASN A 50 11.93 2.18 8.17
CA ASN A 50 11.37 2.45 6.86
C ASN A 50 10.33 1.35 6.61
N TYR A 51 9.05 1.66 6.88
CA TYR A 51 7.94 0.84 6.43
C TYR A 51 8.01 0.81 4.92
N GLY A 52 8.61 -0.25 4.38
CA GLY A 52 8.90 -0.35 2.96
C GLY A 52 7.62 -0.20 2.15
N TYR A 53 7.56 0.85 1.34
CA TYR A 53 6.45 1.21 0.45
C TYR A 53 6.03 0.06 -0.48
N LYS A 54 6.87 -0.99 -0.59
CA LYS A 54 6.63 -2.23 -1.32
C LYS A 54 5.28 -2.90 -0.99
N LYS A 55 4.85 -2.88 0.28
CA LYS A 55 3.54 -3.46 0.65
C LYS A 55 2.36 -2.65 0.09
N ILE A 56 2.46 -1.32 0.10
CA ILE A 56 1.43 -0.41 -0.43
C ILE A 56 1.40 -0.50 -1.95
N LEU A 57 2.56 -0.62 -2.60
CA LEU A 57 2.68 -0.72 -4.05
C LEU A 57 2.00 -1.98 -4.62
N SER A 58 2.10 -3.11 -3.91
CA SER A 58 1.41 -4.35 -4.30
C SER A 58 -0.11 -4.22 -4.26
N ILE A 59 -0.64 -3.50 -3.28
CA ILE A 59 -2.08 -3.28 -3.14
C ILE A 59 -2.58 -2.34 -4.24
N ALA A 60 -1.85 -1.26 -4.52
CA ALA A 60 -2.19 -0.33 -5.60
C ALA A 60 -2.24 -1.02 -6.98
N ALA A 61 -1.31 -1.93 -7.25
CA ALA A 61 -1.28 -2.70 -8.50
C ALA A 61 -2.53 -3.58 -8.68
N LEU A 62 -3.01 -4.23 -7.62
CA LEU A 62 -4.24 -5.03 -7.65
C LEU A 62 -5.47 -4.18 -8.02
N PHE A 63 -5.61 -3.00 -7.41
CA PHE A 63 -6.69 -2.08 -7.73
C PHE A 63 -6.61 -1.57 -9.18
N MET A 64 -5.40 -1.27 -9.66
CA MET A 64 -5.18 -0.84 -11.05
C MET A 64 -5.64 -1.90 -12.06
N VAL A 65 -5.29 -3.17 -11.83
CA VAL A 65 -5.74 -4.29 -12.68
C VAL A 65 -7.27 -4.45 -12.64
N ALA A 66 -7.88 -4.37 -11.46
CA ALA A 66 -9.33 -4.48 -11.32
C ALA A 66 -10.08 -3.36 -12.05
N ILE A 67 -9.59 -2.12 -11.96
CA ILE A 67 -10.15 -0.95 -12.67
C ILE A 67 -10.02 -1.15 -14.18
N LEU A 68 -8.86 -1.60 -14.67
CA LEU A 68 -8.67 -1.85 -16.10
C LEU A 68 -9.62 -2.93 -16.61
N LEU A 69 -9.80 -4.02 -15.87
CA LEU A 69 -10.77 -5.06 -16.24
C LEU A 69 -12.20 -4.50 -16.28
N TYR A 70 -12.60 -3.73 -15.27
CA TYR A 70 -13.93 -3.11 -15.21
C TYR A 70 -14.19 -2.18 -16.40
N LEU A 71 -13.21 -1.34 -16.78
CA LEU A 71 -13.36 -0.41 -17.90
C LEU A 71 -13.40 -1.13 -19.27
N ASN A 72 -12.76 -2.30 -19.40
CA ASN A 72 -12.68 -3.05 -20.65
C ASN A 72 -13.77 -4.12 -20.79
N PHE A 73 -14.48 -4.50 -19.73
CA PHE A 73 -15.67 -5.34 -19.80
C PHE A 73 -16.90 -4.48 -20.12
N LYS A 74 -17.10 -4.18 -21.41
CA LYS A 74 -18.42 -3.75 -21.91
C LYS A 74 -19.14 -4.98 -22.47
N PRO A 75 -20.35 -5.33 -22.00
CA PRO A 75 -21.15 -6.33 -22.66
C PRO A 75 -21.41 -5.86 -24.09
N THR A 76 -21.19 -6.73 -25.08
CA THR A 76 -21.59 -6.46 -26.45
C THR A 76 -23.11 -6.45 -26.52
N ASP A 77 -23.70 -5.32 -26.93
CA ASP A 77 -25.13 -5.24 -27.18
C ASP A 77 -25.51 -6.25 -28.28
N LEU A 78 -26.35 -7.21 -27.92
CA LEU A 78 -26.81 -8.28 -28.80
C LEU A 78 -27.68 -7.67 -29.90
N TYR A 79 -27.12 -7.46 -31.09
CA TYR A 79 -27.79 -6.66 -32.13
C TYR A 79 -28.91 -7.42 -32.88
N ALA A 80 -28.80 -8.74 -33.04
CA ALA A 80 -29.86 -9.58 -33.60
C ALA A 80 -29.70 -11.03 -33.15
N VAL A 81 -30.81 -11.65 -32.75
CA VAL A 81 -30.91 -13.10 -32.53
C VAL A 81 -31.85 -13.64 -33.60
N VAL A 82 -31.32 -14.46 -34.51
CA VAL A 82 -32.15 -15.19 -35.49
C VAL A 82 -32.52 -16.53 -34.88
N SER A 83 -33.74 -16.62 -34.36
CA SER A 83 -34.36 -17.88 -33.96
C SER A 83 -35.13 -18.46 -35.16
N LEU A 84 -34.77 -19.66 -35.60
CA LEU A 84 -35.52 -20.41 -36.60
C LEU A 84 -36.60 -21.23 -35.88
N ASP A 85 -37.87 -20.87 -36.10
CA ASP A 85 -39.01 -21.66 -35.63
C ASP A 85 -39.16 -22.90 -36.51
N VAL A 86 -39.16 -24.08 -35.89
CA VAL A 86 -39.14 -25.40 -36.55
C VAL A 86 -40.53 -25.82 -37.04
N ASN A 87 -41.59 -25.02 -36.80
CA ASN A 87 -42.95 -25.35 -37.24
C ASN A 87 -43.64 -24.28 -38.11
N PRO A 88 -43.20 -24.07 -39.36
CA PRO A 88 -43.94 -23.26 -40.32
C PRO A 88 -45.24 -24.00 -40.71
N SER A 89 -46.34 -23.64 -40.06
CA SER A 89 -47.67 -24.18 -40.36
C SER A 89 -48.17 -23.54 -41.65
N ILE A 90 -48.32 -24.33 -42.72
CA ILE A 90 -48.88 -23.88 -44.00
C ILE A 90 -50.40 -24.01 -43.90
N ASP A 91 -51.09 -22.87 -43.84
CA ASP A 91 -52.54 -22.82 -43.74
C ASP A 91 -53.15 -22.55 -45.13
N LEU A 92 -53.66 -23.59 -45.78
CA LEU A 92 -54.29 -23.52 -47.10
C LEU A 92 -55.79 -23.28 -46.92
N LYS A 93 -56.24 -22.05 -47.20
CA LYS A 93 -57.67 -21.74 -47.28
C LYS A 93 -58.17 -21.99 -48.70
N LEU A 94 -59.09 -22.94 -48.84
CA LEU A 94 -59.83 -23.16 -50.07
C LEU A 94 -60.86 -22.03 -50.23
N ASP A 95 -60.70 -21.24 -51.28
CA ASP A 95 -61.75 -20.34 -51.74
C ASP A 95 -62.80 -21.14 -52.52
N LYS A 96 -64.07 -20.87 -52.25
CA LYS A 96 -65.20 -21.55 -52.90
C LYS A 96 -65.85 -20.56 -53.84
N ASN A 97 -65.44 -20.61 -55.10
CA ASN A 97 -66.23 -20.08 -56.22
C ASN A 97 -67.39 -21.06 -56.49
#